data_AF-A0A1B7L3V1-F1
#
_entry.id   AF-A0A1B7L3V1-F1
#
_cell.length_a   1.000
_cell.length_b   1.000
_cell.length_c   1.000
_cell.angle_alpha   90.00
_cell.angle_beta   90.00
_cell.angle_gamma   90.00
#
_symmetry.space_group_name_H-M   'P 1'
#
loop_
_entity.id
_entity.type
_entity.pdbx_description
1 polymer ?
#
loop_
_entity_poly.entity_id
_entity_poly.type
_entity_poly.pdbx_seq_one_letter_code
_entity_poly.pdbx_strand_id
1 'polypeptide(L)'
;MDAIAVRLAWVTRGDEHQVAGLLAQPYLHGQVIQSDQEQLLVQFPFFSAVHSGMTTNDYTLALVNLWLAIEAQYSMGNVLAEDVLNGLKAAMTITRQRDCQRKYSGITVSME
;
A
#
# COMPACT_ATOMS: atom_id res chain seq x y z
N MET A 1 2.37 14.45 9.74
CA MET A 1 2.55 13.05 9.28
C MET A 1 1.57 12.12 9.95
N ASP A 2 1.38 12.21 11.27
CA ASP A 2 0.55 11.28 12.05
C ASP A 2 -0.89 11.14 11.53
N ALA A 3 -1.58 12.24 11.24
CA ALA A 3 -2.96 12.19 10.69
C ALA A 3 -3.04 11.47 9.33
N ILE A 4 -2.04 11.66 8.46
CA ILE A 4 -1.96 11.02 7.15
C ILE A 4 -1.70 9.52 7.33
N ALA A 5 -0.78 9.16 8.22
CA ALA A 5 -0.44 7.77 8.52
C ALA A 5 -1.64 7.00 9.09
N VAL A 6 -2.36 7.58 10.06
CA VAL A 6 -3.59 6.99 10.62
C VAL A 6 -4.62 6.75 9.53
N ARG A 7 -4.88 7.76 8.67
CA ARG A 7 -5.88 7.61 7.61
C ARG A 7 -5.49 6.55 6.60
N LEU A 8 -4.23 6.49 6.19
CA LEU A 8 -3.74 5.49 5.24
C LEU A 8 -3.73 4.08 5.84
N ALA A 9 -3.41 3.94 7.13
CA ALA A 9 -3.54 2.69 7.86
C ALA A 9 -4.99 2.20 7.88
N TRP A 10 -5.95 3.09 8.10
CA TRP A 10 -7.39 2.73 8.06
C TRP A 10 -7.84 2.28 6.67
N VAL A 11 -7.46 3.03 5.62
CA VAL A 11 -7.80 2.71 4.23
C VAL A 11 -7.25 1.34 3.82
N THR A 12 -6.06 1.00 4.29
CA THR A 12 -5.38 -0.26 3.95
C THR A 12 -5.59 -1.38 4.97
N ARG A 13 -6.28 -1.11 6.08
CA ARG A 13 -6.40 -2.00 7.25
C ARG A 13 -5.03 -2.45 7.78
N GLY A 14 -4.03 -1.59 7.68
CA GLY A 14 -2.67 -1.79 8.18
C GLY A 14 -2.49 -1.32 9.62
N ASP A 15 -1.33 -1.65 10.19
CA ASP A 15 -0.91 -1.11 11.48
C ASP A 15 -0.41 0.34 11.33
N GLU A 16 -0.86 1.23 12.21
CA GLU A 16 -0.57 2.66 12.14
C GLU A 16 0.93 2.96 12.28
N HIS A 17 1.63 2.24 13.15
CA HIS A 17 3.06 2.44 13.37
C HIS A 17 3.89 1.94 12.18
N GLN A 18 3.51 0.80 11.59
CA GLN A 18 4.16 0.30 10.38
C GLN A 18 3.96 1.26 9.20
N VAL A 19 2.74 1.78 9.02
CA VAL A 19 2.46 2.78 7.98
C VAL A 19 3.26 4.06 8.22
N ALA A 20 3.28 4.59 9.45
CA ALA A 20 4.07 5.77 9.77
C ALA A 20 5.57 5.56 9.48
N GLY A 21 6.11 4.39 9.83
CA GLY A 21 7.50 4.03 9.56
C GLY A 21 7.82 3.94 8.07
N LEU A 22 6.89 3.41 7.26
CA LEU A 22 7.03 3.33 5.82
C LEU A 22 7.01 4.73 5.16
N LEU A 23 6.06 5.58 5.55
CA LEU A 23 5.94 6.95 5.03
C LEU A 23 7.12 7.85 5.43
N ALA A 24 7.85 7.49 6.50
CA ALA A 24 9.01 8.23 6.96
C ALA A 24 10.29 7.94 6.15
N GLN A 25 10.39 6.80 5.43
CA GLN A 25 11.63 6.37 4.76
C GLN A 25 12.19 7.42 3.79
N PRO A 26 11.40 8.05 2.90
CA PRO A 26 11.94 9.05 1.96
C PRO A 26 12.58 10.27 2.66
N TYR A 27 12.15 10.59 3.88
CA TYR A 27 12.73 11.69 4.66
C TYR A 27 14.10 11.35 5.24
N LEU A 28 14.39 10.08 5.48
CA LEU A 28 15.72 9.62 5.91
C LEU A 28 16.74 9.73 4.76
N HIS A 29 16.28 9.55 3.52
CA HIS A 29 17.12 9.60 2.33
C HIS A 29 17.16 11.00 1.66
N GLY A 30 16.30 11.93 2.09
CA GLY A 30 16.16 13.26 1.48
C GLY A 30 15.45 13.26 0.12
N GLN A 31 15.04 12.09 -0.36
CA GLN A 31 14.29 11.87 -1.59
C GLN A 31 13.65 10.47 -1.56
N VAL A 32 12.67 10.25 -2.42
CA VAL A 32 12.10 8.91 -2.65
C VAL A 32 13.09 8.09 -3.46
N ILE A 33 13.66 7.04 -2.87
CA ILE A 33 14.48 6.07 -3.61
C ILE A 33 13.61 4.97 -4.22
N GLN A 34 14.17 4.18 -5.12
CA GLN A 34 13.42 3.14 -5.83
C GLN A 34 12.76 2.13 -4.87
N SER A 35 13.47 1.69 -3.83
CA SER A 35 12.90 0.78 -2.84
C SER A 35 11.73 1.38 -2.06
N ASP A 36 11.78 2.68 -1.75
CA ASP A 36 10.68 3.38 -1.09
C ASP A 36 9.45 3.38 -1.99
N GLN A 37 9.64 3.75 -3.26
CA GLN A 37 8.56 3.77 -4.25
C GLN A 37 7.89 2.39 -4.37
N GLU A 38 8.68 1.33 -4.50
CA GLU A 38 8.17 -0.04 -4.62
C GLU A 38 7.36 -0.46 -3.39
N GLN A 39 7.90 -0.22 -2.18
CA GLN A 39 7.21 -0.56 -0.94
C GLN A 39 5.93 0.28 -0.76
N LEU A 40 5.99 1.57 -1.07
CA LEU A 40 4.84 2.48 -1.00
C LEU A 40 3.74 2.07 -1.99
N LEU A 41 4.07 1.66 -3.21
CA LEU A 41 3.09 1.23 -4.20
C LEU A 41 2.52 -0.17 -3.89
N VAL A 42 3.29 -1.05 -3.26
CA VAL A 42 2.78 -2.33 -2.75
C VAL A 42 1.76 -2.09 -1.64
N GLN A 43 2.08 -1.21 -0.68
CA GLN A 43 1.19 -0.92 0.44
C GLN A 43 0.01 -0.02 0.05
N PHE A 44 0.24 0.94 -0.85
CA PHE A 44 -0.73 1.95 -1.31
C PHE A 44 -0.78 1.98 -2.84
N PRO A 45 -1.42 1.00 -3.51
CA PRO A 45 -1.48 0.94 -4.98
C PRO A 45 -2.14 2.17 -5.63
N PHE A 46 -2.95 2.90 -4.87
CA PHE A 46 -3.62 4.13 -5.30
C PHE A 46 -2.74 5.39 -5.18
N PHE A 47 -1.53 5.30 -4.63
CA PHE A 47 -0.61 6.43 -4.52
C PHE A 47 0.21 6.63 -5.83
N SER A 48 -0.47 6.71 -6.97
CA SER A 48 0.16 6.72 -8.30
C SER A 48 1.07 7.93 -8.56
N ALA A 49 0.92 9.02 -7.81
CA ALA A 49 1.75 10.21 -7.93
C ALA A 49 3.20 9.99 -7.43
N VAL A 50 3.47 8.96 -6.62
CA VAL A 50 4.81 8.71 -6.09
C VAL A 50 5.73 8.11 -7.15
N HIS A 51 6.91 8.68 -7.30
CA HIS A 51 7.95 8.14 -8.18
C HIS A 51 9.34 8.31 -7.57
N SER A 52 10.27 7.45 -7.97
CA SER A 52 11.68 7.55 -7.56
C SER A 52 12.32 8.86 -8.05
N GLY A 53 13.29 9.36 -7.27
CA GLY A 53 13.95 10.65 -7.50
C GLY A 53 13.12 11.86 -7.09
N MET A 54 11.90 11.68 -6.56
CA MET A 54 11.08 12.76 -6.05
C MET A 54 11.71 13.36 -4.79
N THR A 55 11.80 14.69 -4.72
CA THR A 55 12.31 15.38 -3.51
C THR A 55 11.36 15.18 -2.34
N THR A 56 11.83 15.31 -1.09
CA THR A 56 10.95 15.24 0.09
C THR A 56 9.85 16.30 0.09
N ASN A 57 10.09 17.46 -0.55
CA ASN A 57 9.08 18.51 -0.66
C ASN A 57 7.93 18.09 -1.58
N ASP A 58 8.27 17.62 -2.78
CA ASP A 58 7.28 17.13 -3.75
C ASP A 58 6.55 15.89 -3.20
N TYR A 59 7.27 15.01 -2.51
CA TYR A 59 6.70 13.85 -1.82
C TYR A 59 5.70 14.24 -0.74
N THR A 60 6.03 15.25 0.07
CA THR A 60 5.13 15.76 1.10
C THR A 60 3.85 16.33 0.47
N LEU A 61 3.98 17.10 -0.61
CA LEU A 61 2.82 17.62 -1.35
C LEU A 61 1.97 16.48 -1.92
N ALA A 62 2.60 15.46 -2.49
CA ALA A 62 1.91 14.29 -3.01
C ALA A 62 1.14 13.53 -1.90
N LEU A 63 1.73 13.37 -0.72
CA LEU A 63 1.07 12.78 0.45
C LEU A 63 -0.12 13.61 0.94
N VAL A 64 0.03 14.93 1.03
CA VAL A 64 -1.06 15.83 1.43
C VAL A 64 -2.21 15.77 0.43
N ASN A 65 -1.91 15.78 -0.87
CA ASN A 65 -2.92 15.65 -1.92
C ASN A 65 -3.64 14.30 -1.86
N LEU A 66 -2.91 13.21 -1.62
CA LEU A 66 -3.50 11.89 -1.43
C LEU A 66 -4.45 11.88 -0.22
N TRP A 67 -4.02 12.44 0.91
CA TRP A 67 -4.86 12.54 2.09
C TRP A 67 -6.13 13.36 1.83
N LEU A 68 -6.01 14.54 1.21
CA LEU A 68 -7.16 15.36 0.83
C LEU A 68 -8.11 14.63 -0.13
N ALA A 69 -7.59 13.87 -1.09
CA ALA A 69 -8.41 13.06 -1.98
C ALA A 69 -9.20 11.98 -1.22
N ILE A 70 -8.56 11.34 -0.24
CA ILE A 70 -9.23 10.37 0.64
C ILE A 70 -10.32 11.05 1.48
N GLU A 71 -10.01 12.18 2.13
CA GLU A 71 -10.99 12.93 2.93
C GLU A 71 -12.18 13.40 2.09
N ALA A 72 -11.95 13.86 0.86
CA ALA A 72 -13.01 14.24 -0.07
C ALA A 72 -13.93 13.06 -0.41
N GLN A 73 -13.40 11.85 -0.60
CA GLN A 73 -14.24 10.66 -0.80
C GLN A 73 -15.09 10.35 0.44
N TYR A 74 -14.52 10.46 1.64
CA TYR A 74 -15.27 10.27 2.88
C TYR A 74 -16.36 11.31 3.09
N SER A 75 -16.10 12.60 2.80
CA SER A 75 -17.10 13.66 2.96
C SER A 75 -18.28 13.53 2.00
N MET A 76 -18.06 12.89 0.84
CA MET A 76 -19.11 12.53 -0.12
C MET A 76 -19.87 11.24 0.24
N GLY A 77 -19.55 10.59 1.37
CA GLY A 77 -20.15 9.31 1.77
C GLY A 77 -19.64 8.10 0.98
N ASN A 78 -18.66 8.28 0.10
CA ASN A 78 -18.01 7.22 -0.65
C ASN A 78 -16.92 6.59 0.23
N VAL A 79 -17.30 5.63 1.08
CA VAL A 79 -16.32 4.77 1.75
C VAL A 79 -15.74 3.84 0.68
N LEU A 80 -14.56 4.22 0.13
CA LEU A 80 -13.73 3.49 -0.85
C LEU A 80 -14.52 2.67 -1.88
N ALA A 81 -14.58 3.18 -3.11
CA ALA A 81 -15.27 2.54 -4.23
C ALA A 81 -15.06 1.02 -4.25
N GLU A 82 -16.15 0.27 -4.40
CA GLU A 82 -16.18 -1.18 -4.40
C GLU A 82 -15.15 -1.77 -5.39
N ASP A 83 -14.80 -1.01 -6.44
CA ASP A 83 -13.77 -1.31 -7.43
C ASP A 83 -12.34 -1.38 -6.85
N VAL A 84 -12.00 -0.53 -5.86
CA VAL A 84 -10.72 -0.60 -5.14
C VAL A 84 -10.69 -1.83 -4.24
N LEU A 85 -11.81 -2.13 -3.55
CA LEU A 85 -11.97 -3.36 -2.77
C LEU A 85 -11.93 -4.61 -3.66
N ASN A 86 -12.52 -4.57 -4.84
CA ASN A 86 -12.56 -5.68 -5.79
C ASN A 86 -11.21 -5.87 -6.50
N GLY A 87 -10.49 -4.78 -6.81
CA GLY A 87 -9.10 -4.82 -7.28
C GLY A 87 -8.15 -5.43 -6.24
N LEU A 88 -8.29 -5.04 -4.96
CA LEU A 88 -7.56 -5.64 -3.84
C LEU A 88 -7.91 -7.13 -3.63
N LYS A 89 -9.20 -7.50 -3.71
CA LYS A 89 -9.63 -8.92 -3.66
C LYS A 89 -9.03 -9.73 -4.81
N ALA A 90 -9.03 -9.20 -6.04
CA ALA A 90 -8.45 -9.87 -7.19
C ALA A 90 -6.95 -10.10 -7.02
N ALA A 91 -6.21 -9.08 -6.57
CA ALA A 91 -4.77 -9.20 -6.27
C ALA A 91 -4.47 -10.21 -5.15
N MET A 92 -5.25 -10.19 -4.06
CA MET A 92 -5.10 -11.15 -2.94
C MET A 92 -5.43 -12.60 -3.33
N THR A 93 -6.37 -12.81 -4.26
CA THR A 93 -6.75 -14.15 -4.73
C THR A 93 -5.64 -14.78 -5.57
N ILE A 94 -4.95 -13.97 -6.40
CA ILE A 94 -3.81 -14.43 -7.21
C ILE A 94 -2.62 -14.85 -6.33
N THR A 95 -2.36 -14.14 -5.23
CA THR A 95 -1.28 -14.49 -4.30
C THR A 95 -1.57 -15.80 -3.55
N ARG A 96 -2.82 -16.02 -3.10
CA ARG A 96 -3.22 -17.30 -2.47
C ARG A 96 -3.10 -18.50 -3.41
N GLN A 97 -3.38 -18.33 -4.70
CA GLN A 97 -3.31 -19.43 -5.66
C GLN A 97 -1.85 -19.86 -5.93
N ARG A 98 -0.90 -18.91 -5.94
CA ARG A 98 0.54 -19.20 -6.07
C ARG A 98 1.13 -19.86 -4.82
N ASP A 99 0.68 -19.49 -3.62
CA ASP A 99 1.17 -20.09 -2.37
C ASP A 99 0.62 -21.50 -2.12
N CYS A 100 -0.60 -21.80 -2.57
CA CYS A 100 -1.15 -23.17 -2.50
C CYS A 100 -0.45 -24.13 -3.48
N GLN A 101 -0.05 -23.68 -4.67
CA GLN A 101 0.65 -24.56 -5.64
C GLN A 101 2.06 -24.95 -5.19
N ARG A 102 2.74 -24.13 -4.38
CA ARG A 102 4.09 -24.46 -3.88
C ARG A 102 4.10 -25.48 -2.74
N LYS A 103 2.97 -25.71 -2.07
CA LYS A 103 2.87 -26.64 -0.93
C LYS A 103 2.58 -28.10 -1.30
N TYR A 104 2.24 -28.41 -2.55
CA TYR A 104 1.84 -29.77 -2.95
C TYR A 104 2.83 -30.51 -3.87
N SER A 105 3.98 -29.94 -4.19
CA SER A 105 5.03 -30.65 -4.96
C SER A 105 6.03 -31.44 -4.12
N GLY A 106 5.85 -31.48 -2.78
CA GLY A 106 6.81 -32.08 -1.85
C GLY A 106 6.31 -33.28 -1.03
N ILE A 107 5.10 -33.79 -1.25
CA ILE A 107 4.59 -34.94 -0.48
C ILE A 107 4.59 -36.18 -1.38
N THR A 108 5.69 -36.94 -1.34
CA THR A 108 5.70 -38.35 -1.72
C THR A 108 4.92 -39.14 -0.68
N VAL A 109 3.77 -39.70 -1.06
CA VAL A 109 3.11 -40.73 -0.25
C VAL A 109 3.46 -42.07 -0.88
N SER A 110 4.40 -42.78 -0.26
CA SER A 110 4.57 -44.22 -0.43
C SER A 110 3.32 -44.91 0.12
N MET A 111 2.66 -45.72 -0.70
CA MET A 111 1.70 -46.72 -0.23
C MET A 111 2.38 -48.09 -0.32
N GLU A 112 2.50 -48.75 0.82
CA GLU A 112 2.73 -50.20 0.93
C GLU A 112 1.56 -50.99 0.37
#